data_AF-A0A800F998-F1
#
_entry.id   AF-A0A800F998-F1
#
_cell.length_a   1.000
_cell.length_b   1.000
_cell.length_c   1.000
_cell.angle_alpha   90.00
_cell.angle_beta   90.00
_cell.angle_gamma   90.00
#
_symmetry.space_group_name_H-M   'P 1'
#
loop_
_entity.id
_entity.type
_entity.pdbx_description
1 polymer ?
#
loop_
_entity_poly.entity_id
_entity_poly.type
_entity_poly.pdbx_seq_one_letter_code
_entity_poly.pdbx_strand_id
1 'polypeptide(L)'
;MSNAATADTTTRPGAEPLATSPAGPAREGVPWYVWAVLFASTSVVLGVLWDISWHRTIGRDSFWTPAHMAIYLGGAVAGLACGWLVLRTTFAASAAPERAAGVTFWGFRGPLGAWVCIWGSFAMIASGPFDDWWHNAYGLDVEILSPPHTVLAAGIIAIQVGAMLMVLARQNNSRADSPLAQLLFLYAGGMLIVSIATLATEYVAFPNM
;
A
#
# COMPACT_ATOMS: atom_id res chain seq x y z
N MET A 1 53.63 -37.20 56.47
CA MET A 1 52.71 -36.16 55.96
C MET A 1 53.33 -35.53 54.73
N SER A 2 52.90 -35.92 53.53
CA SER A 2 53.21 -35.22 52.28
C SER A 2 52.12 -35.61 51.27
N ASN A 3 51.18 -34.70 51.01
CA ASN A 3 50.18 -34.86 49.96
C ASN A 3 50.73 -34.20 48.70
N ALA A 4 51.10 -35.02 47.70
CA ALA A 4 51.32 -34.56 46.34
C ALA A 4 49.96 -34.38 45.66
N ALA A 5 49.63 -33.15 45.28
CA ALA A 5 48.46 -32.85 44.46
C ALA A 5 48.76 -33.22 42.99
N THR A 6 48.07 -34.22 42.46
CA THR A 6 48.01 -34.49 41.02
C THR A 6 47.03 -33.52 40.38
N ALA A 7 47.54 -32.61 39.55
CA ALA A 7 46.73 -31.73 38.71
C ALA A 7 46.19 -32.51 37.52
N ASP A 8 44.87 -32.75 37.50
CA ASP A 8 44.17 -33.31 36.35
C ASP A 8 43.93 -32.20 35.32
N THR A 9 44.65 -32.25 34.20
CA THR A 9 44.51 -31.29 33.09
C THR A 9 43.42 -31.78 32.16
N THR A 10 42.17 -31.40 32.43
CA THR A 10 41.06 -31.63 31.51
C THR A 10 41.20 -30.68 30.31
N THR A 11 41.70 -31.17 29.18
CA THR A 11 41.70 -30.45 27.91
C THR A 11 40.26 -30.29 27.42
N ARG A 12 39.75 -29.06 27.38
CA ARG A 12 38.45 -28.76 26.75
C ARG A 12 38.56 -29.00 25.23
N PRO A 13 37.57 -29.62 24.58
CA PRO A 13 37.52 -29.69 23.12
C PRO A 13 37.52 -28.27 22.57
N GLY A 14 38.42 -27.99 21.61
CA GLY A 14 38.48 -26.70 20.93
C GLY A 14 37.13 -26.40 20.27
N ALA A 15 36.60 -25.19 20.52
CA ALA A 15 35.41 -24.71 19.85
C ALA A 15 35.69 -24.70 18.33
N GLU A 16 34.91 -25.49 17.60
CA GLU A 16 34.91 -25.48 16.14
C GLU A 16 34.56 -24.06 15.67
N PRO A 17 35.34 -23.45 14.77
CA PRO A 17 35.02 -22.12 14.26
C PRO A 17 33.66 -22.20 13.57
N LEU A 18 32.67 -21.47 14.08
CA LEU A 18 31.38 -21.24 13.41
C LEU A 18 31.67 -20.83 11.97
N ALA A 19 31.33 -21.71 11.03
CA ALA A 19 31.44 -21.44 9.61
C ALA A 19 30.71 -20.12 9.31
N THR A 20 31.49 -19.06 9.10
CA THR A 20 31.00 -17.78 8.60
C THR A 20 30.58 -18.02 7.15
N SER A 21 29.29 -18.24 6.95
CA SER A 21 28.71 -18.21 5.60
C SER A 21 28.84 -16.78 5.06
N PRO A 22 29.60 -16.50 4.00
CA PRO A 22 29.66 -15.19 3.39
C PRO A 22 28.70 -15.19 2.20
N ALA A 23 27.46 -14.79 2.45
CA ALA A 23 26.61 -14.23 1.42
C ALA A 23 25.85 -13.07 2.05
N GLY A 24 26.43 -11.87 1.99
CA GLY A 24 25.67 -10.66 2.29
C GLY A 24 24.42 -10.62 1.41
N PRO A 25 23.28 -10.14 1.93
CA PRO A 25 22.05 -10.14 1.15
C PRO A 25 22.30 -9.38 -0.15
N ALA A 26 22.05 -10.04 -1.29
CA ALA A 26 22.02 -9.37 -2.58
C ALA A 26 21.14 -8.12 -2.43
N ARG A 27 21.58 -6.99 -2.97
CA ARG A 27 20.77 -5.77 -3.04
C ARG A 27 19.61 -6.03 -3.98
N GLU A 28 18.59 -6.75 -3.51
CA GLU A 28 17.35 -6.91 -4.25
C GLU A 28 16.76 -5.51 -4.42
N GLY A 29 16.45 -5.15 -5.66
CA GLY A 29 15.82 -3.88 -5.99
C GLY A 29 14.43 -3.75 -5.35
N VAL A 30 13.82 -2.58 -5.49
CA VAL A 30 12.41 -2.40 -5.12
C VAL A 30 11.54 -3.17 -6.13
N PRO A 31 10.67 -4.08 -5.68
CA PRO A 31 9.84 -4.86 -6.58
C PRO A 31 8.91 -3.98 -7.42
N TRP A 32 8.66 -4.38 -8.66
CA TRP A 32 7.87 -3.59 -9.62
C TRP A 32 6.45 -3.25 -9.11
N TYR A 33 5.82 -4.16 -8.34
CA TYR A 33 4.47 -3.94 -7.82
C TYR A 33 4.42 -2.81 -6.77
N VAL A 34 5.52 -2.54 -6.07
CA VAL A 34 5.62 -1.38 -5.17
C VAL A 34 5.59 -0.10 -5.99
N TRP A 35 6.36 -0.05 -7.09
CA TRP A 35 6.32 1.09 -8.01
C TRP A 35 4.96 1.25 -8.68
N ALA A 36 4.30 0.16 -9.06
CA ALA A 36 2.96 0.21 -9.63
C ALA A 36 1.94 0.81 -8.64
N VAL A 37 2.00 0.43 -7.37
CA VAL A 37 1.09 0.97 -6.34
C VAL A 37 1.43 2.42 -5.98
N LEU A 38 2.70 2.81 -5.99
CA LEU A 38 3.08 4.21 -5.82
C LEU A 38 2.63 5.07 -7.01
N PHE A 39 2.76 4.56 -8.24
CA PHE A 39 2.19 5.21 -9.41
C PHE A 39 0.67 5.36 -9.29
N ALA A 40 -0.02 4.29 -8.87
CA ALA A 40 -1.45 4.33 -8.62
C ALA A 40 -1.82 5.39 -7.58
N SER A 41 -1.14 5.39 -6.43
CA SER A 41 -1.25 6.39 -5.36
C SER A 41 -1.19 7.82 -5.89
N THR A 42 -0.19 8.12 -6.73
CA THR A 42 -0.01 9.44 -7.35
C THR A 42 -1.11 9.75 -8.34
N SER A 43 -1.44 8.81 -9.24
CA SER A 43 -2.47 8.99 -10.26
C SER A 43 -3.83 9.31 -9.65
N VAL A 44 -4.19 8.62 -8.57
CA VAL A 44 -5.45 8.84 -7.85
C VAL A 44 -5.48 10.22 -7.19
N VAL A 45 -4.42 10.60 -6.47
CA VAL A 45 -4.38 11.91 -5.77
C VAL A 45 -4.42 13.06 -6.77
N LEU A 46 -3.62 12.98 -7.83
CA LEU A 46 -3.64 14.00 -8.89
C LEU A 46 -5.00 14.04 -9.60
N GLY A 47 -5.60 12.87 -9.87
CA GLY A 47 -6.93 12.76 -10.45
C GLY A 47 -7.98 13.47 -9.61
N VAL A 48 -8.02 13.23 -8.29
CA VAL A 48 -8.98 13.90 -7.39
C VAL A 48 -8.75 15.40 -7.30
N LEU A 49 -7.50 15.84 -7.16
CA LEU A 49 -7.21 17.29 -7.10
C LEU A 49 -7.60 18.00 -8.40
N TRP A 50 -7.36 17.34 -9.55
CA TRP A 50 -7.81 17.84 -10.85
C TRP A 50 -9.34 17.87 -10.92
N ASP A 51 -10.00 16.78 -10.53
CA ASP A 51 -11.45 16.66 -10.60
C ASP A 51 -12.18 17.75 -9.80
N ILE A 52 -11.76 17.96 -8.55
CA ILE A 52 -12.25 19.04 -7.69
C ILE A 52 -12.02 20.40 -8.36
N SER A 53 -10.82 20.66 -8.87
CA SER A 53 -10.49 21.93 -9.53
C SER A 53 -11.37 22.17 -10.76
N TRP A 54 -11.61 21.14 -11.57
CA TRP A 54 -12.44 21.20 -12.77
C TRP A 54 -13.89 21.51 -12.43
N HIS A 55 -14.48 20.78 -11.48
CA HIS A 55 -15.85 20.99 -11.03
C HIS A 55 -16.09 22.39 -10.47
N ARG A 56 -15.08 22.97 -9.81
CA ARG A 56 -15.18 24.32 -9.24
C ARG A 56 -15.06 25.43 -10.28
N THR A 57 -14.40 25.18 -11.42
CA THR A 57 -14.09 26.23 -12.41
C THR A 57 -14.98 26.17 -13.65
N ILE A 58 -15.31 24.96 -14.10
CA ILE A 58 -16.05 24.71 -15.36
C ILE A 58 -17.42 24.10 -15.09
N GLY A 59 -17.59 23.38 -13.97
CA GLY A 59 -18.81 22.65 -13.62
C GLY A 59 -18.73 21.15 -13.93
N ARG A 60 -19.86 20.44 -13.82
CA ARG A 60 -19.92 18.99 -14.11
C ARG A 60 -19.89 18.73 -15.61
N ASP A 61 -18.94 17.90 -16.03
CA ASP A 61 -18.77 17.42 -17.41
C ASP A 61 -19.25 15.95 -17.51
N SER A 62 -19.03 15.31 -18.66
CA SER A 62 -19.32 13.89 -18.87
C SER A 62 -18.61 13.00 -17.83
N PHE A 63 -19.15 11.80 -17.61
CA PHE A 63 -18.54 10.80 -16.74
C PHE A 63 -17.09 10.44 -17.11
N TRP A 64 -16.65 10.69 -18.35
CA TRP A 64 -15.35 10.27 -18.87
C TRP A 64 -14.33 11.41 -18.91
N THR A 65 -14.28 12.25 -17.88
CA THR A 65 -13.28 13.34 -17.81
C THR A 65 -11.85 12.79 -17.70
N PRO A 66 -10.83 13.56 -18.15
CA PRO A 66 -9.44 13.20 -17.93
C PRO A 66 -9.10 12.97 -16.44
N ALA A 67 -9.72 13.72 -15.54
CA ALA A 67 -9.54 13.58 -14.11
C ALA A 67 -10.08 12.23 -13.59
N HIS A 68 -11.31 11.86 -13.98
CA HIS A 68 -11.86 10.53 -13.69
C HIS A 68 -10.99 9.42 -14.27
N MET A 69 -10.45 9.58 -15.49
CA MET A 69 -9.58 8.57 -16.10
C MET A 69 -8.30 8.36 -15.29
N ALA A 70 -7.73 9.41 -14.70
CA ALA A 70 -6.57 9.29 -13.82
C ALA A 70 -6.91 8.54 -12.51
N ILE A 71 -8.09 8.78 -11.95
CA ILE A 71 -8.60 8.07 -10.76
C ILE A 71 -8.79 6.58 -11.06
N TYR A 72 -9.49 6.25 -12.15
CA TYR A 72 -9.73 4.86 -12.56
C TYR A 72 -8.44 4.14 -12.93
N LEU A 73 -7.52 4.80 -13.64
CA LEU A 73 -6.22 4.23 -13.96
C LEU A 73 -5.47 3.83 -12.70
N GLY A 74 -5.43 4.72 -11.70
CA GLY A 74 -4.77 4.41 -10.43
C GLY A 74 -5.44 3.25 -9.70
N GLY A 75 -6.76 3.27 -9.57
CA GLY A 75 -7.53 2.16 -8.99
C GLY A 75 -7.27 0.83 -9.69
N ALA A 76 -7.30 0.80 -11.03
CA ALA A 76 -7.07 -0.40 -11.83
C ALA A 76 -5.63 -0.92 -11.68
N VAL A 77 -4.62 -0.03 -11.74
CA VAL A 77 -3.21 -0.42 -11.58
C VAL A 77 -2.96 -1.03 -10.20
N ALA A 78 -3.48 -0.41 -9.13
CA ALA A 78 -3.35 -0.95 -7.78
C ALA A 78 -4.01 -2.33 -7.66
N GLY A 79 -5.26 -2.46 -8.11
CA GLY A 79 -6.02 -3.71 -8.05
C GLY A 79 -5.37 -4.84 -8.84
N LEU A 80 -4.92 -4.57 -10.07
CA LEU A 80 -4.29 -5.57 -10.94
C LEU A 80 -2.91 -5.99 -10.43
N ALA A 81 -2.07 -5.03 -10.01
CA ALA A 81 -0.74 -5.34 -9.49
C ALA A 81 -0.81 -6.15 -8.18
N CYS A 82 -1.70 -5.76 -7.27
CA CYS A 82 -1.90 -6.46 -6.00
C CYS A 82 -2.62 -7.80 -6.19
N GLY A 83 -3.59 -7.89 -7.10
CA GLY A 83 -4.25 -9.13 -7.48
C GLY A 83 -3.25 -10.14 -8.06
N TRP A 84 -2.38 -9.70 -8.98
CA TRP A 84 -1.28 -10.51 -9.47
C TRP A 84 -0.37 -10.99 -8.33
N LEU A 85 -0.02 -10.10 -7.40
CA LEU A 85 0.84 -10.45 -6.27
C LEU A 85 0.19 -11.51 -5.37
N VAL A 86 -1.09 -11.37 -5.04
CA VAL A 86 -1.86 -12.38 -4.29
C VAL A 86 -1.88 -13.71 -5.03
N LEU A 87 -2.17 -13.73 -6.33
CA LEU A 87 -2.20 -14.97 -7.11
C LEU A 87 -0.82 -15.64 -7.16
N ARG A 88 0.24 -14.86 -7.38
CA ARG A 88 1.63 -15.34 -7.38
C ARG A 88 2.02 -15.91 -6.01
N THR A 89 1.70 -15.22 -4.92
CA THR A 89 1.96 -15.70 -3.55
C THR A 89 1.11 -16.95 -3.22
N THR A 90 -0.09 -17.07 -3.80
CA THR A 90 -0.99 -18.21 -3.58
C THR A 90 -0.54 -19.46 -4.31
N PHE A 91 -0.12 -19.36 -5.58
CA PHE A 91 0.09 -20.53 -6.43
C PHE A 91 1.55 -20.83 -6.73
N ALA A 92 2.41 -19.81 -6.76
CA ALA A 92 3.81 -19.96 -7.19
C ALA A 92 4.83 -19.88 -6.02
N ALA A 93 4.42 -19.45 -4.83
CA ALA A 93 5.32 -19.21 -3.69
C ALA A 93 5.19 -20.27 -2.57
N SER A 94 4.91 -21.53 -2.92
CA SER A 94 4.50 -22.60 -1.99
C SER A 94 5.45 -22.87 -0.81
N ALA A 95 6.74 -22.49 -0.90
CA ALA A 95 7.72 -22.61 0.18
C ALA A 95 8.46 -21.29 0.53
N ALA A 96 8.08 -20.15 -0.04
CA ALA A 96 8.79 -18.90 0.19
C ALA A 96 8.42 -18.26 1.55
N PRO A 97 9.37 -17.61 2.26
CA PRO A 97 9.09 -16.81 3.47
C PRO A 97 7.96 -15.79 3.28
N GLU A 98 7.85 -15.26 2.05
CA GLU A 98 6.79 -14.33 1.62
C GLU A 98 5.38 -14.91 1.80
N ARG A 99 5.20 -16.22 1.58
CA ARG A 99 3.93 -16.89 1.79
C ARG A 99 3.66 -17.07 3.28
N ALA A 100 4.67 -17.41 4.09
CA ALA A 100 4.48 -17.59 5.53
C ALA A 100 4.00 -16.29 6.21
N ALA A 101 4.52 -15.13 5.81
CA ALA A 101 4.15 -13.82 6.34
C ALA A 101 2.82 -13.24 5.77
N GLY A 102 2.18 -13.92 4.81
CA GLY A 102 0.95 -13.44 4.18
C GLY A 102 -0.30 -13.53 5.05
N VAL A 103 -1.37 -12.85 4.62
CA VAL A 103 -2.72 -12.97 5.14
C VAL A 103 -3.54 -13.83 4.17
N THR A 104 -4.33 -14.77 4.71
CA THR A 104 -5.23 -15.61 3.93
C THR A 104 -6.63 -14.99 3.89
N PHE A 105 -7.19 -14.88 2.70
CA PHE A 105 -8.57 -14.46 2.47
C PHE A 105 -9.19 -15.31 1.36
N TRP A 106 -10.35 -15.93 1.62
CA TRP A 106 -11.05 -16.83 0.69
C TRP A 106 -10.15 -17.88 0.00
N GLY A 107 -9.21 -18.47 0.74
CA GLY A 107 -8.29 -19.49 0.23
C GLY A 107 -7.08 -18.94 -0.54
N PHE A 108 -7.06 -17.65 -0.88
CA PHE A 108 -5.89 -16.98 -1.45
C PHE A 108 -5.02 -16.39 -0.35
N ARG A 109 -3.70 -16.32 -0.59
CA ARG A 109 -2.72 -15.82 0.37
C ARG A 109 -1.84 -14.76 -0.27
N GLY A 110 -1.68 -13.63 0.40
CA GLY A 110 -0.86 -12.52 -0.06
C GLY A 110 -0.55 -11.52 1.05
N PRO A 111 0.35 -10.57 0.81
CA PRO A 111 0.72 -9.58 1.83
C PRO A 111 -0.46 -8.67 2.19
N LEU A 112 -0.55 -8.26 3.46
CA LEU A 112 -1.65 -7.42 3.95
C LEU A 112 -1.85 -6.16 3.11
N GLY A 113 -0.77 -5.44 2.78
CA GLY A 113 -0.86 -4.24 1.96
C GLY A 113 -1.49 -4.47 0.58
N ALA A 114 -1.27 -5.64 -0.04
CA ALA A 114 -1.91 -5.99 -1.30
C ALA A 114 -3.42 -6.20 -1.14
N TRP A 115 -3.86 -6.85 -0.06
CA TRP A 115 -5.28 -6.99 0.23
C TRP A 115 -5.98 -5.65 0.45
N VAL A 116 -5.32 -4.74 1.19
CA VAL A 116 -5.86 -3.39 1.42
C VAL A 116 -5.99 -2.64 0.09
N CYS A 117 -4.98 -2.69 -0.80
CA CYS A 117 -5.06 -2.08 -2.13
C CYS A 117 -6.16 -2.71 -3.01
N ILE A 118 -6.38 -4.02 -2.95
CA ILE A 118 -7.44 -4.70 -3.70
C ILE A 118 -8.82 -4.19 -3.26
N TRP A 119 -9.08 -4.15 -1.96
CA TRP A 119 -10.34 -3.63 -1.44
C TRP A 119 -10.51 -2.13 -1.72
N GLY A 120 -9.41 -1.37 -1.65
CA GLY A 120 -9.41 0.04 -2.04
C GLY A 120 -9.79 0.23 -3.51
N SER A 121 -9.18 -0.54 -4.40
CA SER A 121 -9.48 -0.56 -5.83
C SER A 121 -10.95 -0.91 -6.11
N PHE A 122 -11.49 -1.94 -5.44
CA PHE A 122 -12.90 -2.29 -5.58
C PHE A 122 -13.83 -1.15 -5.13
N ALA A 123 -13.53 -0.51 -3.99
CA ALA A 123 -14.32 0.62 -3.51
C ALA A 123 -14.32 1.79 -4.51
N MET A 124 -13.16 2.11 -5.08
CA MET A 124 -13.03 3.18 -6.09
C MET A 124 -13.76 2.87 -7.40
N ILE A 125 -13.69 1.62 -7.88
CA ILE A 125 -14.37 1.25 -9.13
C ILE A 125 -15.88 1.22 -8.89
N ALA A 126 -16.34 0.73 -7.73
CA ALA A 126 -17.75 0.68 -7.38
C ALA A 126 -18.35 2.06 -7.09
N SER A 127 -17.56 3.02 -6.59
CA SER A 127 -18.06 4.36 -6.28
C SER A 127 -18.51 5.13 -7.51
N GLY A 128 -17.93 4.89 -8.68
CA GLY A 128 -18.33 5.56 -9.93
C GLY A 128 -19.77 5.27 -10.38
N PRO A 129 -20.13 3.99 -10.63
CA PRO A 129 -21.52 3.63 -10.92
C PRO A 129 -22.48 3.99 -9.79
N PHE A 130 -22.00 3.97 -8.55
CA PHE A 130 -22.80 4.40 -7.40
C PHE A 130 -23.07 5.91 -7.42
N ASP A 131 -22.09 6.73 -7.80
CA ASP A 131 -22.22 8.18 -8.02
C ASP A 131 -23.28 8.49 -9.08
N ASP A 132 -23.19 7.84 -10.24
CA ASP A 132 -24.16 8.03 -11.32
C ASP A 132 -25.58 7.64 -10.89
N TRP A 133 -25.73 6.51 -10.20
CA TRP A 133 -27.05 6.11 -9.68
C TRP A 133 -27.56 7.11 -8.64
N TRP A 134 -26.71 7.54 -7.73
CA TRP A 134 -27.04 8.48 -6.66
C TRP A 134 -27.58 9.79 -7.23
N HIS A 135 -26.90 10.35 -8.22
CA HIS A 135 -27.35 11.58 -8.87
C HIS A 135 -28.66 11.44 -9.62
N ASN A 136 -28.90 10.29 -10.25
CA ASN A 136 -30.17 10.01 -10.92
C ASN A 136 -31.34 9.86 -9.93
N ALA A 137 -31.07 9.38 -8.70
CA ALA A 137 -32.09 9.15 -7.69
C ALA A 137 -32.37 10.38 -6.80
N TYR A 138 -31.33 11.13 -6.43
CA TYR A 138 -31.39 12.18 -5.40
C TYR A 138 -30.99 13.58 -5.89
N GLY A 139 -30.51 13.72 -7.13
CA GLY A 139 -30.04 14.98 -7.68
C GLY A 139 -28.55 15.23 -7.44
N LEU A 140 -28.08 16.44 -7.76
CA LEU A 140 -26.67 16.81 -7.63
C LEU A 140 -26.26 16.99 -6.17
N ASP A 141 -24.99 16.72 -5.89
CA ASP A 141 -24.45 16.84 -4.54
C ASP A 141 -24.39 18.30 -4.08
N VAL A 142 -24.83 18.52 -2.85
CA VAL A 142 -24.75 19.81 -2.14
C VAL A 142 -23.47 19.91 -1.29
N GLU A 143 -22.93 18.77 -0.87
CA GLU A 143 -21.68 18.65 -0.09
C GLU A 143 -20.64 17.83 -0.88
N ILE A 144 -19.35 17.96 -0.56
CA ILE A 144 -18.29 17.19 -1.23
C ILE A 144 -18.32 15.72 -0.76
N LEU A 145 -18.70 15.44 0.49
CA LEU A 145 -18.79 14.11 1.08
C LEU A 145 -20.21 13.52 0.97
N SER A 146 -20.70 13.33 -0.25
CA SER A 146 -21.86 12.46 -0.48
C SER A 146 -21.52 10.98 -0.25
N PRO A 147 -22.51 10.08 -0.12
CA PRO A 147 -22.24 8.66 0.12
C PRO A 147 -21.32 8.02 -0.94
N PRO A 148 -21.49 8.27 -2.27
CA PRO A 148 -20.54 7.82 -3.28
C PRO A 148 -19.12 8.35 -3.08
N HIS A 149 -18.96 9.64 -2.81
CA HIS A 149 -17.67 10.26 -2.55
C HIS A 149 -16.99 9.72 -1.29
N THR A 150 -17.76 9.34 -0.27
CA THR A 150 -17.22 8.69 0.94
C THR A 150 -16.63 7.31 0.63
N VAL A 151 -17.31 6.53 -0.22
CA VAL A 151 -16.79 5.22 -0.67
C VAL A 151 -15.52 5.41 -1.50
N LEU A 152 -15.51 6.38 -2.41
CA LEU A 152 -14.33 6.74 -3.18
C LEU A 152 -13.17 7.10 -2.24
N ALA A 153 -13.39 8.02 -1.31
CA ALA A 153 -12.40 8.49 -0.34
C ALA A 153 -11.81 7.34 0.49
N ALA A 154 -12.65 6.43 0.99
CA ALA A 154 -12.21 5.24 1.71
C ALA A 154 -11.31 4.35 0.82
N GLY A 155 -11.68 4.17 -0.45
CA GLY A 155 -10.88 3.43 -1.42
C GLY A 155 -9.51 4.03 -1.69
N ILE A 156 -9.45 5.36 -1.84
CA ILE A 156 -8.20 6.11 -2.03
C ILE A 156 -7.29 5.96 -0.80
N ILE A 157 -7.82 6.19 0.40
CA ILE A 157 -7.07 6.04 1.66
C ILE A 157 -6.52 4.61 1.78
N ALA A 158 -7.33 3.60 1.44
CA ALA A 158 -6.91 2.21 1.47
C ALA A 158 -5.72 1.96 0.51
N ILE A 159 -5.72 2.51 -0.71
CA ILE A 159 -4.56 2.39 -1.61
C ILE A 159 -3.29 3.01 -0.97
N GLN A 160 -3.40 4.17 -0.33
CA GLN A 160 -2.23 4.81 0.29
C GLN A 160 -1.69 4.01 1.47
N VAL A 161 -2.58 3.53 2.33
CA VAL A 161 -2.23 2.67 3.47
C VAL A 161 -1.63 1.36 2.98
N GLY A 162 -2.19 0.74 1.95
CA GLY A 162 -1.66 -0.48 1.35
C GLY A 162 -0.25 -0.29 0.78
N ALA A 163 0.02 0.84 0.13
CA ALA A 163 1.35 1.23 -0.34
C ALA A 163 2.36 1.32 0.82
N MET A 164 2.00 2.04 1.88
CA MET A 164 2.82 2.17 3.09
C MET A 164 3.11 0.81 3.73
N LEU A 165 2.10 -0.06 3.86
CA LEU A 165 2.24 -1.39 4.43
C LEU A 165 3.20 -2.27 3.61
N MET A 166 3.16 -2.20 2.28
CA MET A 166 4.08 -2.96 1.43
C MET A 166 5.53 -2.49 1.56
N VAL A 167 5.77 -1.17 1.64
CA VAL A 167 7.11 -0.62 1.84
C VAL A 167 7.62 -0.96 3.25
N LEU A 168 6.77 -0.81 4.27
CA LEU A 168 7.13 -1.11 5.66
C LEU A 168 7.47 -2.57 5.88
N ALA A 169 6.66 -3.50 5.33
CA ALA A 169 6.95 -4.93 5.39
C ALA A 169 8.32 -5.25 4.78
N ARG A 170 8.69 -4.58 3.69
CA ARG A 170 10.01 -4.72 3.08
C ARG A 170 11.13 -4.24 4.00
N GLN A 171 10.99 -3.04 4.57
CA GLN A 171 11.98 -2.49 5.50
C GLN A 171 12.22 -3.42 6.69
N ASN A 172 11.14 -3.96 7.26
CA ASN A 172 11.21 -4.90 8.38
C ASN A 172 11.89 -6.23 8.02
N ASN A 173 11.74 -6.70 6.78
CA ASN A 173 12.33 -7.96 6.32
C ASN A 173 13.78 -7.82 5.84
N SER A 174 14.18 -6.68 5.28
CA SER A 174 15.52 -6.51 4.71
C SER A 174 16.63 -6.35 5.76
N ARG A 175 16.30 -6.01 7.02
CA ARG A 175 17.24 -5.75 8.14
C ARG A 175 18.38 -4.77 7.87
N ALA A 176 18.39 -4.12 6.71
CA ALA A 176 19.37 -3.15 6.26
C ALA A 176 18.68 -1.80 6.07
N ASP A 177 19.32 -0.74 6.53
CA ASP A 177 18.86 0.62 6.29
C ASP A 177 18.92 0.93 4.79
N SER A 178 17.75 1.19 4.22
CA SER A 178 17.58 1.58 2.82
C SER A 178 16.98 2.99 2.78
N PRO A 179 17.79 4.02 2.47
CA PRO A 179 17.29 5.39 2.30
C PRO A 179 16.17 5.48 1.26
N LEU A 180 16.26 4.68 0.20
CA LEU A 180 15.20 4.58 -0.81
C LEU A 180 13.90 4.06 -0.20
N ALA A 181 13.93 2.96 0.58
CA ALA A 181 12.71 2.45 1.19
C ALA A 181 12.10 3.46 2.19
N GLN A 182 12.93 4.19 2.94
CA GLN A 182 12.48 5.28 3.80
C GLN A 182 11.81 6.40 2.97
N LEU A 183 12.42 6.80 1.87
CA LEU A 183 11.84 7.79 0.95
C LEU A 183 10.50 7.33 0.37
N LEU A 184 10.39 6.07 -0.06
CA LEU A 184 9.14 5.53 -0.61
C LEU A 184 8.03 5.48 0.45
N PHE A 185 8.38 5.15 1.71
CA PHE A 185 7.44 5.19 2.82
C PHE A 185 6.97 6.62 3.11
N LEU A 186 7.90 7.57 3.18
CA LEU A 186 7.60 8.99 3.37
C LEU A 186 6.76 9.55 2.21
N TYR A 187 7.04 9.13 0.97
CA TYR A 187 6.25 9.53 -0.19
C TYR A 187 4.81 9.03 -0.11
N ALA A 188 4.61 7.73 0.18
CA ALA A 188 3.28 7.16 0.36
C ALA A 188 2.53 7.81 1.54
N GLY A 189 3.23 8.07 2.65
CA GLY A 189 2.69 8.81 3.79
C GLY A 189 2.32 10.26 3.44
N GLY A 190 3.13 10.93 2.62
CA GLY A 190 2.83 12.26 2.09
C GLY A 190 1.57 12.25 1.23
N MET A 191 1.39 11.26 0.37
CA MET A 191 0.17 11.10 -0.43
C MET A 191 -1.07 10.84 0.44
N LEU A 192 -0.94 10.07 1.51
CA LEU A 192 -2.00 9.90 2.51
C LEU A 192 -2.34 11.22 3.20
N ILE A 193 -1.34 11.99 3.63
CA ILE A 193 -1.55 13.30 4.25
C ILE A 193 -2.25 14.25 3.28
N VAL A 194 -1.85 14.30 2.01
CA VAL A 194 -2.55 15.10 0.99
C VAL A 194 -3.99 14.66 0.85
N SER A 195 -4.26 13.35 0.79
CA SER A 195 -5.62 12.80 0.70
C SER A 195 -6.49 13.21 1.89
N ILE A 196 -5.95 13.12 3.11
CA ILE A 196 -6.64 13.54 4.34
C ILE A 196 -6.85 15.05 4.35
N ALA A 197 -5.85 15.83 3.94
CA ALA A 197 -5.95 17.29 3.87
C ALA A 197 -7.03 17.71 2.87
N THR A 198 -7.13 17.05 1.70
CA THR A 198 -8.20 17.28 0.73
C THR A 198 -9.58 17.04 1.35
N LEU A 199 -9.78 15.94 2.07
CA LEU A 199 -11.06 15.71 2.77
C LEU A 199 -11.31 16.76 3.86
N ALA A 200 -10.28 17.13 4.62
CA ALA A 200 -10.39 18.14 5.67
C ALA A 200 -10.73 19.53 5.13
N THR A 201 -10.36 19.86 3.88
CA THR A 201 -10.69 21.17 3.30
C THR A 201 -12.19 21.40 3.18
N GLU A 202 -13.01 20.36 3.05
CA GLU A 202 -14.47 20.49 3.10
C GLU A 202 -14.95 21.11 4.41
N TYR A 203 -14.51 20.56 5.55
CA TYR A 203 -14.96 21.00 6.87
C TYR A 203 -14.26 22.27 7.36
N VAL A 204 -12.99 22.49 6.98
CA VAL A 204 -12.17 23.60 7.49
C VAL A 204 -12.31 24.85 6.63
N ALA A 205 -12.38 24.69 5.31
CA ALA A 205 -12.45 25.82 4.40
C ALA A 205 -13.90 26.24 4.10
N PHE A 206 -14.87 25.32 4.24
CA PHE A 206 -16.26 25.55 3.82
C PHE A 206 -17.30 25.07 4.85
N PRO A 207 -17.22 25.45 6.14
CA PRO A 207 -18.13 24.95 7.18
C PRO A 207 -19.61 25.34 7.00
N ASN A 208 -19.95 26.18 6.01
CA ASN A 208 -21.29 26.79 5.86
C ASN A 208 -21.75 26.94 4.39
N MET A 209 -21.38 26.03 3.48
CA MET A 209 -22.08 25.93 2.18
C MET A 209 -23.27 24.98 2.29
#